data_AF-A0A926GXS8-F1
#
_entry.id   AF-A0A926GXS8-F1
#
_cell.length_a   1.000
_cell.length_b   1.000
_cell.length_c   1.000
_cell.angle_alpha   90.00
_cell.angle_beta   90.00
_cell.angle_gamma   90.00
#
_symmetry.space_group_name_H-M   'P 1'
#
loop_
_entity.id
_entity.type
_entity.pdbx_description
1 polymer ?
#
loop_
_entity_poly.entity_id
_entity_poly.type
_entity_poly.pdbx_seq_one_letter_code
_entity_poly.pdbx_strand_id
1 'polypeptide(L)'
;IDADRTTADLRFCHEQFESIRSDLKDFASGLRSIQLEWHPEESVWSIAQCVEHLNNATENDVARLSGLVVLARAARRSSIGPYRCRRDTPVLIMHESPRHSLTTATGIRSAPFVDDPAKLVPRFLVLNGQLLGVIATAARVAADGTSASGNVLLDLVGHVLQLNALHHWRFILQARRVMERPGFPRS
;
A
#
# COMPACT_ATOMS: atom_id res chain seq x y z
N ILE A 1 -4.52 23.18 18.61
CA ILE A 1 -4.08 22.67 17.28
C ILE A 1 -3.47 21.31 17.57
N ASP A 2 -4.08 20.25 17.05
CA ASP A 2 -4.25 18.98 17.77
C ASP A 2 -3.31 17.88 17.28
N ALA A 3 -2.40 17.42 18.14
CA ALA A 3 -1.67 16.15 17.97
C ALA A 3 -2.64 14.97 17.78
N ASP A 4 -3.88 15.10 18.25
CA ASP A 4 -4.98 14.17 18.03
C ASP A 4 -5.28 13.91 16.54
N ARG A 5 -5.06 14.91 15.67
CA ARG A 5 -5.38 14.81 14.24
C ARG A 5 -4.36 13.98 13.45
N THR A 6 -3.07 14.15 13.74
CA THR A 6 -1.98 13.35 13.15
C THR A 6 -2.11 11.87 13.54
N THR A 7 -2.42 11.61 14.81
CA THR A 7 -2.67 10.25 15.30
C THR A 7 -3.93 9.65 14.67
N ALA A 8 -4.98 10.45 14.48
CA ALA A 8 -6.19 10.01 13.77
C ALA A 8 -5.89 9.62 12.30
N ASP A 9 -5.06 10.38 11.59
CA ASP A 9 -4.69 10.05 10.20
C ASP A 9 -3.84 8.76 10.12
N LEU A 10 -2.91 8.55 11.06
CA LEU A 10 -2.16 7.29 11.12
C LEU A 10 -3.06 6.10 11.49
N ARG A 11 -4.04 6.30 12.37
CA ARG A 11 -5.07 5.30 12.68
C ARG A 11 -5.90 4.97 11.45
N PHE A 12 -6.32 5.98 10.67
CA PHE A 12 -7.00 5.76 9.41
C PHE A 12 -6.14 4.90 8.46
N CYS A 13 -4.87 5.25 8.25
CA CYS A 13 -3.96 4.44 7.44
C CYS A 13 -3.85 3.00 7.96
N HIS A 14 -3.73 2.81 9.27
CA HIS A 14 -3.70 1.49 9.89
C HIS A 14 -4.96 0.67 9.55
N GLU A 15 -6.15 1.25 9.73
CA GLU A 15 -7.43 0.61 9.40
C GLU A 15 -7.51 0.24 7.91
N GLN A 16 -7.06 1.12 7.01
CA GLN A 16 -7.03 0.83 5.57
C GLN A 16 -6.13 -0.38 5.26
N PHE A 17 -4.90 -0.41 5.80
CA PHE A 17 -3.98 -1.53 5.55
C PHE A 17 -4.46 -2.85 6.17
N GLU A 18 -5.13 -2.83 7.32
CA GLU A 18 -5.76 -4.05 7.85
C GLU A 18 -6.90 -4.53 6.95
N SER A 19 -7.75 -3.63 6.46
CA SER A 19 -8.81 -3.98 5.50
C SER A 19 -8.22 -4.59 4.23
N ILE A 20 -7.17 -3.98 3.68
CA ILE A 20 -6.46 -4.46 2.47
C ILE A 20 -5.87 -5.87 2.69
N ARG A 21 -5.29 -6.13 3.87
CA ARG A 21 -4.74 -7.45 4.22
C ARG A 21 -5.84 -8.50 4.32
N SER A 22 -6.95 -8.16 4.98
CA SER A 22 -8.11 -9.05 5.07
C SER A 22 -8.66 -9.34 3.68
N ASP A 23 -8.89 -8.30 2.88
CA ASP A 23 -9.43 -8.42 1.52
C ASP A 23 -8.60 -9.39 0.67
N LEU A 24 -7.29 -9.17 0.57
CA LEU A 24 -6.43 -10.06 -0.22
C LEU A 24 -6.48 -11.49 0.31
N LYS A 25 -6.37 -11.67 1.62
CA LYS A 25 -6.40 -12.99 2.24
C LYS A 25 -7.70 -13.72 1.90
N ASP A 26 -8.83 -13.03 2.03
CA ASP A 26 -10.16 -13.62 1.88
C ASP A 26 -10.42 -14.14 0.47
N PHE A 27 -10.04 -13.39 -0.58
CA PHE A 27 -10.28 -13.85 -1.95
C PHE A 27 -9.12 -14.66 -2.56
N ALA A 28 -7.88 -14.46 -2.11
CA ALA A 28 -6.71 -15.06 -2.74
C ALA A 28 -6.22 -16.36 -2.06
N SER A 29 -6.50 -16.58 -0.76
CA SER A 29 -6.01 -17.78 -0.05
C SER A 29 -6.55 -19.11 -0.56
N GLY A 30 -7.64 -19.10 -1.35
CA GLY A 30 -8.22 -20.30 -1.97
C GLY A 30 -7.86 -20.49 -3.45
N LEU A 31 -7.09 -19.58 -4.06
CA LEU A 31 -6.80 -19.64 -5.49
C LEU A 31 -5.62 -20.57 -5.79
N ARG A 32 -5.77 -21.38 -6.84
CA ARG A 32 -4.68 -22.21 -7.38
C ARG A 32 -3.73 -21.36 -8.22
N SER A 33 -2.51 -21.84 -8.48
CA SER A 33 -1.52 -21.15 -9.33
C SER A 33 -2.10 -20.77 -10.69
N ILE A 34 -2.84 -21.69 -11.34
CA ILE A 34 -3.49 -21.42 -12.62
C ILE A 34 -4.49 -20.24 -12.56
N GLN A 35 -5.14 -20.01 -11.43
CA GLN A 35 -6.05 -18.88 -11.23
C GLN A 35 -5.32 -17.59 -10.90
N LEU A 36 -4.22 -17.68 -10.14
CA LEU A 36 -3.38 -16.53 -9.80
C LEU A 36 -2.67 -15.97 -11.04
N GLU A 37 -2.18 -16.85 -11.91
CA GLU A 37 -1.42 -16.50 -13.11
C GLU A 37 -2.31 -16.19 -14.32
N TRP A 38 -3.59 -16.55 -14.27
CA TRP A 38 -4.51 -16.32 -15.38
C TRP A 38 -4.65 -14.85 -15.73
N HIS A 39 -4.61 -14.57 -17.03
CA HIS A 39 -4.89 -13.27 -17.60
C HIS A 39 -5.97 -13.40 -18.69
N PRO A 40 -6.94 -12.46 -18.76
CA PRO A 40 -7.95 -12.48 -19.81
C PRO A 40 -7.35 -12.22 -21.20
N GLU A 41 -6.28 -11.42 -21.25
CA GLU A 41 -5.55 -10.98 -22.44
C GLU A 41 -4.09 -10.70 -22.05
N GLU A 42 -3.14 -10.81 -22.97
CA GLU A 42 -1.70 -10.59 -22.69
C GLU A 42 -1.37 -9.20 -22.14
N SER A 43 -2.21 -8.21 -22.45
CA SER A 43 -2.01 -6.81 -22.02
C SER A 43 -2.51 -6.54 -20.60
N VAL A 44 -3.26 -7.46 -19.99
CA VAL A 44 -3.91 -7.29 -18.70
C VAL A 44 -3.14 -8.04 -17.62
N TRP A 45 -2.92 -7.38 -16.47
CA TRP A 45 -2.22 -8.02 -15.36
C TRP A 45 -3.04 -9.16 -14.75
N SER A 46 -2.36 -10.25 -14.43
CA SER A 46 -2.92 -11.32 -13.61
C SER A 46 -3.02 -10.91 -12.13
N ILE A 47 -3.69 -11.74 -11.33
CA ILE A 47 -3.74 -11.55 -9.86
C ILE A 47 -2.33 -11.62 -9.30
N ALA A 48 -1.54 -12.59 -9.77
CA ALA A 48 -0.15 -12.80 -9.36
C ALA A 48 0.70 -11.54 -9.58
N GLN A 49 0.58 -10.93 -10.77
CA GLN A 49 1.31 -9.69 -11.09
C GLN A 49 0.87 -8.51 -10.24
N CYS A 50 -0.43 -8.39 -9.93
CA CYS A 50 -0.93 -7.36 -9.02
C CYS A 50 -0.36 -7.51 -7.61
N VAL A 51 -0.35 -8.72 -7.05
CA VAL A 51 0.17 -8.99 -5.71
C VAL A 51 1.68 -8.81 -5.66
N GLU A 52 2.40 -9.27 -6.68
CA GLU A 52 3.86 -9.13 -6.75
C GLU A 52 4.30 -7.66 -6.85
N HIS A 53 3.56 -6.86 -7.61
CA HIS A 53 3.78 -5.40 -7.66
C HIS A 53 3.63 -4.77 -6.28
N LEU A 54 2.59 -5.14 -5.54
CA LEU A 54 2.37 -4.64 -4.18
C LEU A 54 3.46 -5.13 -3.21
N ASN A 55 3.93 -6.36 -3.34
CA ASN A 55 5.06 -6.88 -2.55
C ASN A 55 6.31 -6.03 -2.78
N ASN A 56 6.69 -5.81 -4.04
CA ASN A 56 7.89 -5.07 -4.39
C ASN A 56 7.79 -3.59 -3.99
N ALA A 57 6.61 -2.97 -4.11
CA ALA A 57 6.38 -1.62 -3.61
C ALA A 57 6.53 -1.57 -2.07
N THR A 58 5.86 -2.48 -1.36
CA THR A 58 5.84 -2.48 0.12
C THR A 58 7.22 -2.76 0.71
N GLU A 59 8.01 -3.64 0.11
CA GLU A 59 9.37 -3.95 0.59
C GLU A 59 10.26 -2.70 0.59
N ASN A 60 10.22 -1.92 -0.50
CA ASN A 60 10.94 -0.65 -0.60
C ASN A 60 10.43 0.37 0.43
N ASP A 61 9.11 0.43 0.62
CA ASP A 61 8.49 1.38 1.55
C ASP A 61 8.75 1.06 3.01
N VAL A 62 8.74 -0.22 3.41
CA VAL A 62 9.04 -0.63 4.78
C VAL A 62 10.44 -0.16 5.18
N ALA A 63 11.46 -0.42 4.35
CA ALA A 63 12.83 -0.01 4.63
C ALA A 63 12.94 1.53 4.71
N ARG A 64 12.41 2.24 3.71
CA ARG A 64 12.48 3.70 3.61
C ARG A 64 11.75 4.39 4.77
N LEU A 65 10.49 4.02 5.01
CA LEU A 65 9.64 4.66 6.01
C LEU A 65 10.12 4.36 7.43
N SER A 66 10.62 3.16 7.69
CA SER A 66 11.25 2.84 8.98
C SER A 66 12.40 3.79 9.31
N GLY A 67 13.29 4.05 8.33
CA GLY A 67 14.38 5.01 8.49
C GLY A 67 13.89 6.43 8.77
N LEU A 68 12.86 6.89 8.06
CA LEU A 68 12.27 8.21 8.28
C LEU A 68 11.64 8.34 9.67
N VAL A 69 10.97 7.31 10.18
CA VAL A 69 10.39 7.29 11.53
C VAL A 69 11.48 7.35 12.60
N VAL A 70 12.61 6.66 12.41
CA VAL A 70 13.77 6.75 13.32
C VAL A 70 14.32 8.18 13.37
N LEU A 71 14.50 8.81 12.21
CA LEU A 71 14.96 10.20 12.13
C LEU A 71 13.95 11.19 12.73
N ALA A 72 12.66 10.98 12.47
CA ALA A 72 11.57 11.78 13.06
C ALA A 72 11.56 11.69 14.58
N ARG A 73 11.80 10.50 15.15
CA ARG A 73 11.90 10.28 16.60
C ARG A 73 13.08 11.04 17.21
N ALA A 74 14.24 11.01 16.55
CA ALA A 74 15.43 11.72 17.01
C ALA A 74 15.22 13.24 17.08
N ALA A 75 14.39 13.80 16.19
CA ALA A 75 14.06 15.23 16.19
C ALA A 75 13.21 15.68 17.39
N ARG A 76 12.53 14.76 18.10
CA ARG A 76 11.65 15.04 19.26
C ARG A 76 10.59 16.13 19.01
N ARG A 77 10.08 16.19 17.79
CA ARG A 77 8.99 17.11 17.38
C ARG A 77 7.75 16.30 17.04
N SER A 78 6.57 16.81 17.38
CA SER A 78 5.30 16.28 16.89
C SER A 78 5.04 16.78 15.46
N SER A 79 4.26 16.04 14.67
CA SER A 79 3.67 16.57 13.43
C SER A 79 2.49 17.49 13.76
N ILE A 80 2.25 18.51 12.93
CA ILE A 80 1.17 19.52 13.11
C ILE A 80 0.05 19.34 12.08
N GLY A 81 0.35 18.69 10.96
CA GLY A 81 -0.54 18.69 9.81
C GLY A 81 -1.37 17.41 9.72
N PRO A 82 -2.61 17.48 9.20
CA PRO A 82 -3.12 16.31 8.53
C PRO A 82 -2.17 15.98 7.38
N TYR A 83 -1.80 14.72 7.25
CA TYR A 83 -1.14 14.29 6.03
C TYR A 83 -2.22 14.39 4.96
N ARG A 84 -2.09 15.32 4.02
CA ARG A 84 -3.09 15.46 2.96
C ARG A 84 -2.52 14.88 1.69
N CYS A 85 -2.95 13.67 1.34
CA CYS A 85 -3.12 13.34 -0.06
C CYS A 85 -4.36 14.10 -0.56
N ARG A 86 -4.16 15.20 -1.29
CA ARG A 86 -5.31 15.96 -1.79
C ARG A 86 -5.98 15.16 -2.91
N ARG A 87 -7.31 15.13 -2.98
CA ARG A 87 -8.03 14.37 -4.03
C ARG A 87 -7.78 14.88 -5.46
N ASP A 88 -7.25 16.09 -5.59
CA ASP A 88 -6.81 16.72 -6.83
C ASP A 88 -5.32 16.50 -7.14
N THR A 89 -4.58 15.74 -6.32
CA THR A 89 -3.19 15.38 -6.63
C THR A 89 -3.24 14.48 -7.89
N PRO A 90 -2.42 14.76 -8.93
CA PRO A 90 -2.42 13.96 -10.16
C PRO A 90 -2.35 12.46 -9.89
N VAL A 91 -1.62 12.02 -8.87
CA VAL A 91 -1.49 10.61 -8.47
C VAL A 91 -2.83 9.97 -8.10
N LEU A 92 -3.74 10.70 -7.45
CA LEU A 92 -5.07 10.21 -7.09
C LEU A 92 -6.00 10.13 -8.31
N ILE A 93 -6.05 11.17 -9.14
CA ILE A 93 -6.83 11.20 -10.40
C ILE A 93 -6.34 10.11 -11.37
N MET A 94 -5.02 9.85 -11.39
CA MET A 94 -4.38 8.77 -12.14
C MET A 94 -4.70 7.38 -11.58
N HIS A 95 -4.87 7.24 -10.26
CA HIS A 95 -5.27 5.98 -9.62
C HIS A 95 -6.78 5.71 -9.67
N GLU A 96 -7.64 6.74 -9.73
CA GLU A 96 -9.09 6.61 -9.76
C GLU A 96 -9.68 6.41 -11.17
N SER A 97 -8.97 6.80 -12.23
CA SER A 97 -9.51 6.81 -13.60
C SER A 97 -8.91 5.71 -14.48
N PRO A 98 -9.69 4.76 -15.03
CA PRO A 98 -9.22 3.77 -16.01
C PRO A 98 -8.75 4.38 -17.34
N ARG A 99 -9.04 5.69 -17.55
CA ARG A 99 -8.80 6.40 -18.81
C ARG A 99 -7.40 7.00 -18.93
N HIS A 100 -6.64 7.08 -17.85
CA HIS A 100 -5.29 7.61 -17.85
C HIS A 100 -4.31 6.48 -17.55
N SER A 101 -3.93 5.75 -18.60
CA SER A 101 -2.79 4.83 -18.55
C SER A 101 -1.52 5.67 -18.38
N LEU A 102 -0.90 5.61 -17.22
CA LEU A 102 0.53 5.88 -17.17
C LEU A 102 1.24 4.61 -17.61
N THR A 103 2.16 4.76 -18.55
CA THR A 103 3.25 3.81 -18.73
C THR A 103 3.91 3.62 -17.37
N THR A 104 3.71 2.47 -16.72
CA THR A 104 4.47 2.08 -15.53
C THR A 104 5.94 2.31 -15.86
N ALA A 105 6.64 3.10 -15.05
CA ALA A 105 8.08 3.24 -15.17
C ALA A 105 8.68 1.83 -15.28
N THR A 106 9.50 1.60 -16.31
CA THR A 106 9.95 0.28 -16.77
C THR A 106 10.63 -0.58 -15.69
N GLY A 107 11.03 0.01 -14.56
CA GLY A 107 11.60 -0.69 -13.41
C GLY A 107 10.61 -1.20 -12.34
N ILE A 108 9.30 -0.94 -12.47
CA ILE A 108 8.24 -1.42 -11.55
C ILE A 108 7.14 -2.11 -12.35
N ARG A 109 7.52 -2.89 -13.36
CA ARG A 109 6.60 -3.81 -14.01
C ARG A 109 6.90 -5.19 -13.44
N SER A 110 5.90 -5.83 -12.83
CA SER A 110 6.04 -7.23 -12.40
C SER A 110 6.53 -8.05 -13.59
N ALA A 111 7.43 -9.00 -13.33
CA ALA A 111 7.86 -9.95 -14.33
C ALA A 111 6.63 -10.63 -14.98
N PRO A 112 6.71 -11.02 -16.26
CA PRO A 112 5.58 -11.66 -16.94
C PRO A 112 5.11 -12.92 -16.20
N PHE A 113 6.00 -13.57 -15.46
CA PHE A 113 5.72 -14.71 -14.58
C PHE A 113 6.23 -14.44 -13.16
N VAL A 114 5.54 -15.04 -12.19
CA VAL A 114 5.99 -15.09 -10.79
C VAL A 114 6.58 -16.47 -10.55
N ASP A 115 7.80 -16.53 -10.02
CA ASP A 115 8.51 -17.80 -9.82
C ASP A 115 7.82 -18.77 -8.85
N ASP A 116 7.12 -18.25 -7.84
CA ASP A 116 6.39 -19.06 -6.86
C ASP A 116 5.07 -18.41 -6.42
N PRO A 117 3.96 -18.67 -7.15
CA PRO A 117 2.65 -18.11 -6.84
C PRO A 117 2.16 -18.45 -5.42
N ALA A 118 2.58 -19.58 -4.86
CA ALA A 118 2.16 -19.99 -3.51
C ALA A 118 2.75 -19.09 -2.41
N LYS A 119 3.86 -18.39 -2.69
CA LYS A 119 4.50 -17.46 -1.75
C LYS A 119 3.96 -16.03 -1.83
N LEU A 120 3.19 -15.69 -2.86
CA LEU A 120 2.73 -14.31 -3.08
C LEU A 120 1.90 -13.76 -1.93
N VAL A 121 0.83 -14.47 -1.55
CA VAL A 121 -0.07 -14.04 -0.49
C VAL A 121 0.64 -14.08 0.87
N PRO A 122 1.40 -15.13 1.25
CA PRO A 122 2.20 -15.09 2.47
C PRO A 122 3.18 -13.91 2.54
N ARG A 123 3.93 -13.63 1.45
CA ARG A 123 4.86 -12.48 1.38
C ARG A 123 4.12 -11.16 1.56
N PHE A 124 2.98 -11.01 0.91
CA PHE A 124 2.13 -9.82 1.05
C PHE A 124 1.70 -9.58 2.50
N LEU A 125 1.22 -10.63 3.17
CA LEU A 125 0.74 -10.54 4.55
C LEU A 125 1.88 -10.20 5.53
N VAL A 126 3.08 -10.70 5.29
CA VAL A 126 4.29 -10.38 6.07
C VAL A 126 4.70 -8.93 5.85
N LEU A 127 4.88 -8.50 4.60
CA LEU A 127 5.31 -7.14 4.26
C LEU A 127 4.31 -6.08 4.75
N ASN A 128 3.01 -6.31 4.57
CA ASN A 128 1.99 -5.40 5.09
C ASN A 128 1.90 -5.44 6.63
N GLY A 129 2.24 -6.56 7.26
CA GLY A 129 2.41 -6.63 8.72
C GLY A 129 3.57 -5.77 9.22
N GLN A 130 4.70 -5.77 8.49
CA GLN A 130 5.82 -4.89 8.79
C GLN A 130 5.44 -3.42 8.60
N LEU A 131 4.72 -3.09 7.52
CA LEU A 131 4.24 -1.73 7.26
C LEU A 131 3.29 -1.23 8.37
N LEU A 132 2.38 -2.07 8.87
CA LEU A 132 1.55 -1.76 10.04
C LEU A 132 2.40 -1.46 11.29
N GLY A 133 3.51 -2.18 11.47
CA GLY A 133 4.49 -1.89 12.52
C GLY A 133 5.14 -0.51 12.37
N VAL A 134 5.44 -0.09 11.15
CA VAL A 134 5.92 1.27 10.86
C VAL A 134 4.86 2.32 11.22
N ILE A 135 3.60 2.11 10.83
CA ILE A 135 2.48 3.01 11.14
C ILE A 135 2.31 3.15 12.66
N ALA A 136 2.32 2.03 13.39
CA ALA A 136 2.20 2.02 14.84
C ALA A 136 3.37 2.76 15.51
N THR A 137 4.59 2.61 14.98
CA THR A 137 5.77 3.33 15.49
C THR A 137 5.67 4.83 15.22
N ALA A 138 5.26 5.21 14.01
CA ALA A 138 5.02 6.61 13.64
C ALA A 138 3.97 7.26 14.55
N ALA A 139 2.90 6.53 14.90
CA ALA A 139 1.84 7.02 15.77
C ALA A 139 2.34 7.31 17.20
N ARG A 140 3.21 6.44 17.73
CA ARG A 140 3.86 6.68 19.03
C ARG A 140 4.77 7.90 18.96
N VAL A 141 5.58 8.03 17.91
CA VAL A 141 6.46 9.21 17.72
C VAL A 141 5.66 10.50 17.61
N ALA A 142 4.50 10.47 16.95
CA ALA A 142 3.58 11.60 16.88
C ALA A 142 3.07 12.02 18.27
N ALA A 143 2.63 11.03 19.05
CA ALA A 143 2.05 11.22 20.38
C ALA A 143 3.08 11.68 21.42
N ASP A 144 4.31 11.18 21.33
CA ASP A 144 5.41 11.50 22.27
C ASP A 144 6.03 12.90 22.01
N GLY A 145 5.70 13.56 20.90
CA GLY A 145 6.27 14.85 20.54
C GLY A 145 5.86 15.96 21.50
N THR A 146 6.83 16.70 22.02
CA THR A 146 6.61 17.76 23.04
C THR A 146 6.71 19.18 22.50
N SER A 147 6.94 19.35 21.18
CA SER A 147 7.21 20.64 20.55
C SER A 147 6.02 21.12 19.72
N ALA A 148 5.64 22.39 19.87
CA ALA A 148 4.64 23.03 19.00
C ALA A 148 5.15 23.30 17.57
N SER A 149 6.41 22.96 17.25
CA SER A 149 7.00 23.04 15.91
C SER A 149 6.91 21.69 15.19
N GLY A 150 6.51 21.71 13.93
CA GLY A 150 6.15 20.49 13.18
C GLY A 150 7.31 19.56 12.86
N ASN A 151 6.98 18.31 12.58
CA ASN A 151 7.90 17.26 12.17
C ASN A 151 7.69 16.88 10.71
N VAL A 152 8.42 17.54 9.82
CA VAL A 152 8.31 17.37 8.36
C VAL A 152 8.59 15.93 7.91
N LEU A 153 9.44 15.19 8.63
CA LEU A 153 9.71 13.79 8.32
C LEU A 153 8.52 12.91 8.62
N LEU A 154 7.85 13.16 9.75
CA LEU A 154 6.62 12.48 10.11
C LEU A 154 5.48 12.87 9.17
N ASP A 155 5.42 14.15 8.75
CA ASP A 155 4.51 14.64 7.70
C ASP A 155 4.70 13.88 6.38
N LEU A 156 5.95 13.68 5.96
CA LEU A 156 6.28 12.90 4.77
C LEU A 156 5.89 11.43 4.92
N VAL A 157 6.17 10.81 6.07
CA VAL A 157 5.79 9.41 6.35
C VAL A 157 4.28 9.23 6.21
N GLY A 158 3.49 10.08 6.86
CA GLY A 158 2.04 9.97 6.77
C GLY A 158 1.50 10.22 5.37
N HIS A 159 2.10 11.14 4.60
CA HIS A 159 1.71 11.39 3.21
C HIS A 159 1.96 10.17 2.31
N VAL A 160 3.13 9.54 2.42
CA VAL A 160 3.46 8.33 1.66
C VAL A 160 2.55 7.16 2.05
N LEU A 161 2.25 7.00 3.35
CA LEU A 161 1.33 5.96 3.82
C LEU A 161 -0.07 6.09 3.23
N GLN A 162 -0.61 7.31 3.13
CA GLN A 162 -1.93 7.54 2.51
C GLN A 162 -1.91 7.20 1.01
N LEU A 163 -0.88 7.62 0.29
CA LEU A 163 -0.71 7.27 -1.13
C LEU A 163 -0.63 5.75 -1.30
N ASN A 164 0.12 5.07 -0.43
CA ASN A 164 0.27 3.63 -0.49
C ASN A 164 -1.01 2.88 -0.17
N ALA A 165 -1.83 3.36 0.78
CA ALA A 165 -3.12 2.76 1.08
C ALA A 165 -4.04 2.78 -0.16
N LEU A 166 -4.10 3.92 -0.85
CA LEU A 166 -4.88 4.06 -2.09
C LEU A 166 -4.32 3.21 -3.24
N HIS A 167 -3.00 3.18 -3.38
CA HIS A 167 -2.30 2.34 -4.35
C HIS A 167 -2.63 0.86 -4.15
N HIS A 168 -2.55 0.37 -2.92
CA HIS A 168 -2.90 -1.00 -2.56
C HIS A 168 -4.36 -1.30 -2.85
N TRP A 169 -5.27 -0.46 -2.37
CA TRP A 169 -6.70 -0.64 -2.58
C TRP A 169 -7.05 -0.77 -4.08
N ARG A 170 -6.47 0.08 -4.95
CA ARG A 170 -6.66 -0.01 -6.40
C ARG A 170 -6.22 -1.36 -6.96
N PHE A 171 -5.04 -1.86 -6.60
CA PHE A 171 -4.54 -3.13 -7.10
C PHE A 171 -5.31 -4.34 -6.54
N ILE A 172 -5.82 -4.24 -5.32
CA ILE A 172 -6.77 -5.22 -4.77
C ILE A 172 -8.06 -5.26 -5.60
N LEU A 173 -8.63 -4.11 -5.96
CA LEU A 173 -9.80 -4.05 -6.85
C LEU A 173 -9.48 -4.58 -8.25
N GLN A 174 -8.31 -4.27 -8.79
CA GLN A 174 -7.88 -4.79 -10.08
C GLN A 174 -7.78 -6.32 -10.05
N ALA A 175 -7.15 -6.90 -9.02
CA ALA A 175 -7.07 -8.33 -8.82
C ALA A 175 -8.46 -8.98 -8.69
N ARG A 176 -9.37 -8.41 -7.91
CA ARG A 176 -10.76 -8.88 -7.81
C ARG A 176 -11.47 -8.87 -9.17
N ARG A 177 -11.32 -7.80 -9.96
CA ARG A 177 -11.92 -7.72 -11.31
C ARG A 177 -11.39 -8.78 -12.27
N VAL A 178 -10.16 -9.26 -12.11
CA VAL A 178 -9.64 -10.39 -12.93
C VAL A 178 -10.50 -11.63 -12.71
N MET A 179 -10.92 -11.92 -11.47
CA MET A 179 -11.79 -13.06 -11.13
C MET A 179 -13.20 -12.94 -11.73
N GLU A 180 -13.65 -11.72 -12.02
CA GLU A 180 -14.95 -11.43 -12.60
C GLU A 180 -14.97 -11.54 -14.13
N ARG A 181 -13.80 -11.67 -14.77
CA ARG A 181 -13.70 -11.73 -16.24
C ARG A 181 -14.28 -13.04 -16.81
N PRO A 182 -14.91 -12.98 -17.99
CA PRO A 182 -15.29 -14.19 -18.73
C PRO A 182 -14.07 -15.09 -18.98
N GLY A 183 -14.24 -16.40 -18.81
CA GLY A 183 -13.16 -17.37 -19.02
C GLY A 183 -12.20 -17.54 -17.83
N PHE A 184 -12.38 -16.81 -16.73
CA PHE A 184 -11.62 -17.05 -15.51
C PHE A 184 -11.78 -18.51 -15.05
N PRO A 185 -10.70 -19.25 -14.72
CA PRO A 185 -10.79 -20.65 -14.35
C PRO A 185 -11.63 -20.82 -13.07
N ARG A 186 -12.79 -21.47 -13.22
CA ARG A 186 -13.67 -21.87 -12.11
C ARG A 186 -13.54 -23.38 -11.92
N SER A 187 -13.16 -23.80 -10.71
CA SER A 187 -12.87 -25.19 -10.31
C SER A 187 -11.74 -25.92 -11.03
#